data_AF-A0A9W5QN15-F1
#
_entry.id   AF-A0A9W5QN15-F1
#
_cell.length_a   1.000
_cell.length_b   1.000
_cell.length_c   1.000
_cell.angle_alpha   90.00
_cell.angle_beta   90.00
_cell.angle_gamma   90.00
#
_symmetry.space_group_name_H-M   'P 1'
#
loop_
_entity.id
_entity.type
_entity.pdbx_description
1 polymer ?
#
loop_
_entity_poly.entity_id
_entity_poly.type
_entity_poly.pdbx_seq_one_letter_code
_entity_poly.pdbx_strand_id
1 'polypeptide(L)' 'MIKPVILEKFDSGINCVECNKVTVHKMQKIDEHGDGEFIGYYGECDVCGNVSDFNEEDFLWLEFHTI' A
#
# COMPACT_ATOMS: atom_id res chain seq x y z
N MET A 1 12.34 16.40 -6.03
CA MET A 1 11.53 15.16 -5.99
C MET A 1 10.87 15.11 -4.62
N ILE A 2 9.55 15.28 -4.57
CA ILE A 2 8.81 15.19 -3.31
C ILE A 2 8.70 13.70 -2.94
N LYS A 3 9.08 13.35 -1.72
CA LYS A 3 8.99 11.96 -1.24
C LYS A 3 7.52 11.61 -0.97
N PRO A 4 7.07 10.40 -1.31
CA PRO A 4 5.75 9.92 -0.90
C PRO A 4 5.60 9.99 0.62
N VAL A 5 4.39 10.28 1.08
CA VAL A 5 4.05 10.28 2.50
C VAL A 5 3.00 9.20 2.75
N ILE A 6 3.23 8.44 3.82
CA ILE A 6 2.26 7.46 4.30
C ILE A 6 1.15 8.23 5.02
N LEU A 7 -0.08 8.13 4.52
CA LEU A 7 -1.25 8.72 5.17
C LEU A 7 -1.86 7.79 6.20
N GLU A 8 -1.94 6.50 5.86
CA GLU A 8 -2.69 5.52 6.62
C GLU A 8 -1.95 4.19 6.58
N LYS A 9 -2.00 3.46 7.70
CA LYS A 9 -1.48 2.11 7.82
C LYS A 9 -2.60 1.22 8.31
N PHE A 10 -2.85 0.13 7.60
CA PHE A 10 -3.92 -0.81 7.93
C PHE A 10 -3.52 -2.22 7.50
N ASP A 11 -4.12 -3.23 8.12
CA ASP A 11 -4.00 -4.61 7.67
C ASP A 11 -5.04 -4.84 6.55
N SER A 12 -4.58 -5.15 5.35
CA SER A 12 -5.47 -5.40 4.21
C SER A 12 -5.97 -6.85 4.13
N GLY A 13 -5.45 -7.75 4.96
CA GLY A 13 -5.67 -9.19 4.82
C GLY A 13 -5.03 -9.82 3.58
N ILE A 14 -4.30 -9.05 2.75
CA ILE A 14 -3.60 -9.56 1.57
C ILE A 14 -2.35 -10.28 2.06
N ASN A 15 -2.19 -11.56 1.78
CA ASN A 15 -1.01 -12.27 2.23
C ASN A 15 0.21 -11.94 1.36
N CYS A 16 1.36 -11.66 1.97
CA CYS A 16 2.62 -11.62 1.24
C CYS A 16 2.94 -12.99 0.63
N VAL A 17 3.28 -13.01 -0.66
CA VAL A 17 3.57 -14.23 -1.42
C VAL A 17 4.74 -15.04 -0.84
N GLU A 18 5.66 -14.38 -0.14
CA GLU A 18 6.85 -14.99 0.47
C GLU A 18 6.60 -15.53 1.88
N CYS A 19 6.02 -14.69 2.74
CA CYS A 19 5.97 -14.91 4.19
C CYS A 19 4.54 -15.22 4.71
N ASN A 20 3.52 -15.06 3.86
CA ASN A 20 2.09 -15.18 4.18
C ASN A 20 1.61 -14.28 5.34
N LYS A 21 2.28 -13.14 5.57
CA LYS A 21 1.92 -12.08 6.52
C LYS A 21 2.03 -10.71 5.84
N VAL A 22 1.14 -9.74 6.08
CA VAL A 22 1.32 -8.38 5.53
C VAL A 22 0.61 -7.31 6.35
N THR A 23 1.14 -6.09 6.28
CA THR A 23 0.44 -4.83 6.59
C THR A 23 0.52 -3.94 5.33
N VAL A 24 -0.55 -3.21 4.98
CA VAL A 24 -0.60 -2.28 3.84
C VAL A 24 -0.58 -0.82 4.32
N HIS A 25 0.00 0.03 3.50
CA HIS A 25 0.14 1.46 3.70
C HIS A 25 -0.53 2.21 2.55
N LYS A 26 -1.42 3.15 2.88
CA LYS A 26 -1.97 4.10 1.93
C LYS A 26 -0.98 5.23 1.72
N MET A 27 -0.51 5.40 0.49
CA MET A 27 0.45 6.43 0.16
C MET A 27 -0.19 7.54 -0.69
N GLN A 28 0.14 8.77 -0.36
CA GLN A 28 -0.12 9.93 -1.21
C GLN A 28 1.20 10.62 -1.55
N LYS A 29 1.30 11.08 -2.80
CA LYS A 29 2.34 12.02 -3.17
C LYS A 29 1.82 13.38 -2.81
N ILE A 30 2.36 13.95 -1.74
CA ILE A 30 2.11 15.34 -1.41
C ILE A 30 2.74 16.17 -2.55
N ASP A 31 1.95 16.98 -3.23
CA ASP A 31 2.45 17.95 -4.19
C ASP A 31 2.98 19.20 -3.46
N GLU A 32 3.54 20.15 -4.19
CA GLU A 32 4.08 21.38 -3.56
C GLU A 32 3.01 22.25 -2.90
N HIS A 33 1.72 22.02 -3.19
CA HIS A 33 0.57 22.75 -2.67
C HIS A 33 -0.04 22.09 -1.43
N GLY A 34 0.36 20.86 -1.12
CA GLY A 34 -0.23 20.09 -0.02
C GLY A 34 -1.57 19.44 -0.37
N ASP A 35 -1.97 19.49 -1.65
CA ASP A 35 -3.25 18.97 -2.14
C ASP A 35 -3.22 17.46 -2.39
N GLY A 36 -2.03 16.84 -2.35
CA GLY A 36 -1.85 15.39 -2.21
C GLY A 36 -2.48 14.56 -3.32
N GLU A 37 -1.73 14.25 -4.38
CA GLU A 37 -2.17 13.30 -5.38
C GLU A 37 -2.11 11.87 -4.81
N PHE A 38 -3.22 11.14 -4.89
CA PHE A 38 -3.22 9.71 -4.59
C PHE A 38 -2.40 8.97 -5.65
N ILE A 39 -1.37 8.26 -5.20
CA ILE A 39 -0.43 7.55 -6.08
C ILE A 39 -0.51 6.04 -5.97
N GLY A 40 -1.18 5.50 -4.94
CA GLY A 40 -1.36 4.06 -4.78
C GLY A 40 -1.35 3.58 -3.34
N TYR A 41 -1.44 2.26 -3.23
CA TYR A 41 -1.23 1.52 -1.99
C TYR A 41 0.11 0.80 -2.07
N TYR A 42 0.70 0.57 -0.91
CA TYR A 42 2.01 -0.06 -0.79
C TYR A 42 1.94 -1.07 0.34
N GLY A 43 2.13 -2.35 0.05
CA GLY A 43 2.23 -3.40 1.05
C GLY A 43 3.68 -3.65 1.44
N GLU A 44 3.95 -3.68 2.74
CA GLU A 44 5.23 -4.11 3.29
C GLU A 44 4.99 -5.31 4.21
N CYS A 45 5.63 -6.46 3.95
CA CYS A 45 5.60 -7.58 4.90
C CYS A 45 6.45 -7.19 6.11
N ASP A 46 5.82 -7.00 7.27
CA ASP A 46 6.51 -6.71 8.54
C ASP A 46 7.52 -7.81 8.95
N VAL A 47 7.43 -9.01 8.36
CA VAL A 47 8.32 -10.15 8.66
C VAL A 47 9.55 -10.19 7.78
N CYS A 48 9.38 -10.20 6.46
CA CYS A 48 10.48 -10.35 5.50
C CYS A 48 10.90 -9.03 4.83
N GLY A 49 10.18 -7.94 5.08
CA GLY A 49 10.40 -6.64 4.44
C GLY A 49 10.10 -6.65 2.94
N ASN A 50 9.39 -7.66 2.43
CA ASN A 50 9.01 -7.69 1.03
C ASN A 50 8.01 -6.59 0.73
N VAL A 51 8.25 -5.92 -0.38
CA VAL A 51 7.53 -4.74 -0.81
C VAL A 51 6.69 -5.08 -2.03
N SER A 52 5.43 -4.67 -2.01
CA SER A 52 4.52 -4.77 -3.15
C SER A 52 3.83 -3.44 -3.38
N ASP A 53 4.04 -2.87 -4.56
CA ASP A 53 3.31 -1.69 -5.02
C ASP A 53 1.97 -2.14 -5.61
N PHE A 54 0.90 -1.47 -5.21
CA PHE A 54 -0.45 -1.70 -5.73
C PHE A 54 -1.03 -0.38 -6.23
N ASN A 55 -1.60 -0.38 -7.44
CA ASN A 55 -2.49 0.70 -7.83
C ASN A 55 -3.86 0.53 -7.11
N GLU A 56 -4.75 1.52 -7.22
CA GLU A 56 -6.06 1.45 -6.55
C GLU A 56 -6.91 0.26 -7.03
N GLU A 57 -6.96 0.01 -8.33
CA GLU A 57 -7.74 -1.11 -8.89
C GLU A 57 -7.21 -2.46 -8.40
N ASP A 58 -5.90 -2.68 -8.46
CA ASP A 58 -5.24 -3.91 -8.02
C ASP A 58 -5.50 -4.16 -6.54
N PHE A 59 -5.39 -3.11 -5.73
CA PHE A 59 -5.64 -3.18 -4.30
C PHE A 59 -7.10 -3.55 -4.01
N LEU A 60 -8.06 -2.88 -4.65
CA LEU A 60 -9.49 -3.19 -4.51
C LEU A 60 -9.81 -4.62 -4.99
N TRP A 61 -9.25 -5.05 -6.12
CA TRP A 61 -9.45 -6.41 -6.62
C TRP A 61 -8.99 -7.46 -5.62
N LEU A 62 -7.82 -7.27 -5.00
CA LEU A 62 -7.27 -8.16 -3.99
C LEU A 62 -8.10 -8.14 -2.70
N GLU A 63 -8.54 -6.98 -2.24
CA GLU A 63 -9.39 -6.85 -1.04
C GLU A 63 -10.73 -7.61 -1.20
N PHE A 64 -11.36 -7.52 -2.38
CA PHE A 64 -12.66 -8.16 -2.61
C PHE A 64 -12.60 -9.64 -3.00
N HIS A 65 -11.44 -10.17 -3.45
CA HIS A 65 -11.31 -11.54 -3.95
C HIS A 65 -10.40 -12.45 -3.13
N THR A 66 -9.80 -11.95 -2.05
CA THR A 66 -9.09 -12.79 -1.07
C THR A 66 -10.10 -13.30 -0.03
N ILE A 67 -10.84 -14.37 -0.38
CA ILE A 67 -11.67 -15.18 0.53
C ILE A 67 -11.13 -16.61 0.54
#